data_AF-A0A4Q6BQF0-F1
#
_entry.id   AF-A0A4Q6BQF0-F1
#
_cell.length_a   1.000
_cell.length_b   1.000
_cell.length_c   1.000
_cell.angle_alpha   90.00
_cell.angle_beta   90.00
_cell.angle_gamma   90.00
#
_symmetry.space_group_name_H-M   'P 1'
#
loop_
_entity.id
_entity.type
_entity.pdbx_description
1 polymer ?
#
loop_
_entity_poly.entity_id
_entity_poly.type
_entity_poly.pdbx_seq_one_letter_code
_entity_poly.pdbx_strand_id
1 'polypeptide(L)'
;MRATKDVLRENGVGPYELKTKEGLALVNGTSTMAGLSLVNFARAKHLIDLAHVSTAWLCLSLQGRTESFEPLINEIARSHEGQTSAAKKIRALLHDENYQTRVRESTGKVQIELATHVQERYSLRCAPQILGPVIETANMLEHWLEQEVNSVSDNPLISADGQLATGGNFYGGYMGHGADYLKIALANVADMIDRQLMLVIDDKTNRGLPANLAAWNKIPENERFLHHGLKGLHQAVSAITSEIMAKATPNSIFSRSSESHNQDKVSLGMSAAVQCSEMIEQLYNSMTLHLICLAQALDLRGVKLVGDVSSKLYSQIRESVPFVDHDQALGDKIKTLRDQFYSTSYEGVL
;
A
#
# COMPACT_ATOMS: atom_id res chain seq x y z
N MET A 1 19.53 -23.93 1.28
CA MET A 1 20.67 -23.04 1.64
C MET A 1 21.97 -23.83 1.55
N ARG A 2 23.09 -23.19 1.24
CA ARG A 2 24.43 -23.79 1.18
C ARG A 2 25.10 -23.72 2.56
N ALA A 3 26.04 -24.60 2.88
CA ALA A 3 26.77 -24.53 4.15
C ALA A 3 27.75 -23.35 4.17
N THR A 4 27.77 -22.57 5.26
CA THR A 4 28.62 -21.37 5.40
C THR A 4 30.10 -21.66 5.13
N LYS A 5 30.61 -22.81 5.60
CA LYS A 5 32.00 -23.24 5.39
C LYS A 5 32.38 -23.35 3.91
N ASP A 6 31.49 -23.88 3.08
CA ASP A 6 31.77 -24.05 1.66
C ASP A 6 31.78 -22.70 0.95
N VAL A 7 30.85 -21.81 1.30
CA VAL A 7 30.78 -20.45 0.74
C VAL A 7 32.01 -19.62 1.12
N LEU A 8 32.45 -19.68 2.38
CA LEU A 8 33.66 -18.99 2.83
C LEU A 8 34.91 -19.47 2.07
N ARG A 9 35.05 -20.80 1.90
CA ARG A 9 36.17 -21.40 1.16
C ARG A 9 36.18 -20.96 -0.31
N GLU A 10 35.03 -20.94 -0.96
CA GLU A 10 34.91 -20.50 -2.37
C GLU A 10 35.29 -19.03 -2.58
N ASN A 11 35.05 -18.18 -1.58
CA ASN A 11 35.37 -16.76 -1.64
C ASN A 11 36.75 -16.42 -1.08
N GLY A 12 37.54 -17.43 -0.68
CA GLY A 12 38.87 -17.20 -0.08
C GLY A 12 38.82 -16.47 1.27
N VAL A 13 37.70 -16.54 1.99
CA VAL A 13 37.51 -15.90 3.30
C VAL A 13 37.73 -16.93 4.40
N GLY A 14 38.66 -16.65 5.33
CA GLY A 14 38.88 -17.50 6.51
C GLY A 14 37.76 -17.35 7.55
N PRO A 15 37.48 -18.39 8.36
CA PRO A 15 36.54 -18.27 9.47
C PRO A 15 37.06 -17.27 10.51
N TYR A 16 36.15 -16.50 11.12
CA TYR A 16 36.48 -15.53 12.17
C TYR A 16 36.31 -16.16 13.57
N GLU A 17 37.30 -15.99 14.44
CA GLU A 17 37.24 -16.42 15.83
C GLU A 17 36.82 -15.24 16.73
N LEU A 18 35.65 -15.38 17.36
CA LEU A 18 35.06 -14.33 18.20
C LEU A 18 35.86 -14.13 19.49
N LYS A 19 36.17 -12.87 19.79
CA LYS A 19 36.78 -12.44 21.06
C LYS A 19 35.71 -12.11 22.10
N THR A 20 36.15 -11.69 23.28
CA THR A 20 35.29 -11.25 24.38
C THR A 20 34.26 -10.23 23.90
N LYS A 21 33.00 -10.41 24.31
CA LYS A 21 31.82 -9.60 23.94
C LYS A 21 31.39 -9.67 22.48
N GLU A 22 32.25 -9.99 21.52
CA GLU A 22 31.91 -9.95 20.08
C GLU A 22 30.72 -10.83 19.74
N GLY A 23 30.62 -12.03 20.33
CA GLY A 23 29.46 -12.90 20.12
C GLY A 23 28.13 -12.31 20.61
N LEU A 24 28.14 -11.63 21.77
CA LEU A 24 26.94 -10.96 22.30
C LEU A 24 26.60 -9.72 21.48
N ALA A 25 27.60 -8.90 21.16
CA ALA A 25 27.43 -7.66 20.39
C ALA A 25 26.85 -7.92 18.99
N LEU A 26 27.12 -9.08 18.39
CA LEU A 26 26.54 -9.46 17.10
C LEU A 26 25.04 -9.80 17.15
N VAL A 27 24.50 -10.20 18.30
CA VAL A 27 23.14 -10.75 18.41
C VAL A 27 22.21 -9.96 19.33
N ASN A 28 22.75 -9.16 20.25
CA ASN A 28 22.00 -8.54 21.33
C ASN A 28 21.42 -7.18 20.94
N GLY A 29 20.62 -7.13 19.88
CA GLY A 29 20.11 -5.87 19.37
C GLY A 29 18.87 -5.98 18.50
N THR A 30 18.52 -4.86 17.88
CA THR A 30 17.30 -4.70 17.08
C THR A 30 17.56 -4.75 15.58
N SER A 31 18.79 -4.99 15.15
CA SER A 31 19.23 -4.88 13.75
C SER A 31 18.37 -5.66 12.75
N THR A 32 17.98 -6.89 13.09
CA THR A 32 17.14 -7.72 12.19
C THR A 32 15.75 -7.13 11.99
N MET A 33 15.09 -6.70 13.08
CA MET A 33 13.75 -6.13 12.97
C MET A 33 13.79 -4.73 12.35
N ALA A 34 14.81 -3.92 12.65
CA ALA A 34 15.02 -2.61 12.02
C ALA A 34 15.26 -2.75 10.51
N GLY A 35 16.14 -3.67 10.10
CA GLY A 35 16.41 -3.97 8.70
C GLY A 35 15.19 -4.42 7.92
N LEU A 36 14.39 -5.34 8.47
CA LEU A 36 13.13 -5.75 7.83
C LEU A 36 12.11 -4.59 7.79
N SER A 37 12.05 -3.77 8.85
CA SER A 37 11.14 -2.64 8.92
C SER A 37 11.49 -1.53 7.93
N LEU A 38 12.77 -1.31 7.62
CA LEU A 38 13.21 -0.44 6.52
C LEU A 38 12.67 -0.93 5.16
N VAL A 39 12.79 -2.23 4.89
CA VAL A 39 12.27 -2.82 3.64
C VAL A 39 10.75 -2.69 3.58
N ASN A 40 10.06 -2.98 4.68
CA ASN A 40 8.60 -2.82 4.77
C ASN A 40 8.18 -1.37 4.56
N PHE A 41 8.89 -0.42 5.16
CA PHE A 41 8.64 1.01 5.01
C PHE A 41 8.76 1.46 3.56
N ALA A 42 9.85 1.10 2.86
CA ALA A 42 10.04 1.44 1.45
C ALA A 42 8.91 0.87 0.58
N ARG A 43 8.53 -0.39 0.82
CA ARG A 43 7.43 -1.06 0.11
C ARG A 43 6.06 -0.45 0.41
N ALA A 44 5.85 -0.01 1.65
CA ALA A 44 4.61 0.67 2.05
C ALA A 44 4.48 2.03 1.38
N LYS A 45 5.57 2.81 1.28
CA LYS A 45 5.57 4.08 0.52
C LYS A 45 5.18 3.87 -0.93
N HIS A 46 5.69 2.83 -1.57
CA HIS A 46 5.27 2.47 -2.92
C HIS A 46 3.76 2.15 -3.01
N LEU A 47 3.23 1.32 -2.10
CA LEU A 47 1.79 1.00 -2.06
C LEU A 47 0.92 2.24 -1.80
N ILE A 48 1.39 3.17 -0.97
CA ILE A 48 0.74 4.46 -0.73
C ILE A 48 0.69 5.29 -2.02
N ASP A 49 1.79 5.37 -2.78
CA ASP A 49 1.79 6.08 -4.07
C ASP A 49 0.84 5.43 -5.08
N LEU A 50 0.82 4.09 -5.17
CA LEU A 50 -0.14 3.36 -6.00
C LEU A 50 -1.60 3.61 -5.58
N ALA A 51 -1.89 3.79 -4.29
CA ALA A 51 -3.22 4.12 -3.81
C ALA A 51 -3.69 5.53 -4.23
N HIS A 52 -2.77 6.49 -4.39
CA HIS A 52 -3.10 7.80 -4.98
C HIS A 52 -3.45 7.63 -6.47
N VAL A 53 -2.65 6.87 -7.22
CA VAL A 53 -2.89 6.59 -8.64
C VAL A 53 -4.22 5.86 -8.83
N SER A 54 -4.49 4.83 -8.05
CA SER A 54 -5.75 4.09 -8.12
C SER A 54 -6.96 4.97 -7.82
N THR A 55 -6.85 5.87 -6.83
CA THR A 55 -7.90 6.83 -6.49
C THR A 55 -8.16 7.82 -7.63
N ALA A 56 -7.10 8.32 -8.29
CA ALA A 56 -7.23 9.19 -9.45
C ALA A 56 -7.89 8.45 -10.62
N TRP A 57 -7.44 7.23 -10.94
CA TRP A 57 -8.01 6.41 -12.01
C TRP A 57 -9.46 6.02 -11.76
N LEU A 58 -9.83 5.77 -10.51
CA LEU A 58 -11.22 5.59 -10.11
C LEU A 58 -12.05 6.83 -10.39
N CYS A 59 -11.55 8.01 -10.00
CA CYS A 59 -12.22 9.28 -10.26
C CYS A 59 -12.47 9.47 -11.76
N LEU A 60 -11.45 9.23 -12.60
CA LEU A 60 -11.56 9.31 -14.07
C LEU A 60 -12.56 8.28 -14.62
N SER A 61 -12.45 7.03 -14.17
CA SER A 61 -13.33 5.92 -14.59
C SER A 61 -14.80 6.19 -14.28
N LEU A 62 -15.09 6.85 -13.15
CA LEU A 62 -16.43 7.24 -12.75
C LEU A 62 -16.86 8.60 -13.29
N GLN A 63 -16.03 9.33 -14.03
CA GLN A 63 -16.29 10.75 -14.33
C GLN A 63 -16.67 11.52 -13.04
N GLY A 64 -15.89 11.28 -12.00
CA GLY A 64 -16.10 11.76 -10.64
C GLY A 64 -15.93 13.27 -10.49
N ARG A 65 -16.47 13.81 -9.40
CA ARG A 65 -16.21 15.18 -8.97
C ARG A 65 -14.86 15.27 -8.26
N THR A 66 -14.10 16.32 -8.55
CA THR A 66 -12.77 16.55 -7.94
C THR A 66 -12.81 17.52 -6.76
N GLU A 67 -13.95 18.18 -6.51
CA GLU A 67 -14.14 19.18 -5.45
C GLU A 67 -13.69 18.70 -4.05
N SER A 68 -13.78 17.38 -3.82
CA SER A 68 -13.37 16.76 -2.56
C SER A 68 -11.86 16.76 -2.33
N PHE A 69 -11.08 16.95 -3.39
CA PHE A 69 -9.63 17.02 -3.36
C PHE A 69 -9.11 18.46 -3.27
N GLU A 70 -9.96 19.48 -3.36
CA GLU A 70 -9.54 20.89 -3.46
C GLU A 70 -8.86 21.45 -2.20
N PRO A 71 -8.03 22.51 -2.32
CA PRO A 71 -7.32 23.14 -1.20
C PRO A 71 -8.25 23.62 -0.08
N LEU A 72 -9.45 24.10 -0.40
CA LEU A 72 -10.39 24.55 0.63
C LEU A 72 -10.65 23.44 1.66
N ILE A 73 -10.84 22.19 1.22
CA ILE A 73 -11.17 21.06 2.09
C ILE A 73 -9.93 20.47 2.76
N ASN A 74 -8.81 20.44 2.04
CA ASN A 74 -7.65 19.62 2.43
C ASN A 74 -6.44 20.42 2.92
N GLU A 75 -6.45 21.74 2.79
CA GLU A 75 -5.33 22.62 3.16
C GLU A 75 -5.80 23.79 4.05
N ILE A 76 -6.98 24.36 3.74
CA ILE A 76 -7.48 25.56 4.42
C ILE A 76 -8.41 25.20 5.59
N ALA A 77 -9.44 24.37 5.36
CA ALA A 77 -10.46 24.09 6.38
C ALA A 77 -10.02 23.06 7.43
N ARG A 78 -9.01 22.23 7.12
CA ARG A 78 -8.48 21.20 8.02
C ARG A 78 -7.01 20.95 7.75
N SER A 79 -6.17 21.03 8.80
CA SER A 79 -4.72 21.20 8.69
C SER A 79 -3.88 19.96 9.02
N HIS A 80 -4.31 18.75 8.62
CA HIS A 80 -3.48 17.55 8.75
C HIS A 80 -2.55 17.42 7.52
N GLU A 81 -1.24 17.30 7.76
CA GLU A 81 -0.23 17.29 6.69
C GLU A 81 -0.39 16.10 5.74
N GLY A 82 -0.69 14.91 6.27
CA GLY A 82 -0.94 13.73 5.47
C GLY A 82 -2.16 13.91 4.56
N GLN A 83 -3.23 14.52 5.08
CA GLN A 83 -4.43 14.80 4.29
C GLN A 83 -4.14 15.80 3.15
N THR A 84 -3.40 16.87 3.45
CA THR A 84 -2.92 17.83 2.46
C THR A 84 -2.08 17.15 1.38
N SER A 85 -1.12 16.32 1.78
CA SER A 85 -0.23 15.58 0.87
C SER A 85 -1.00 14.66 -0.06
N ALA A 86 -1.93 13.87 0.50
CA ALA A 86 -2.75 12.96 -0.28
C ALA A 86 -3.62 13.68 -1.32
N ALA A 87 -4.27 14.77 -0.91
CA ALA A 87 -5.08 15.58 -1.81
C ALA A 87 -4.25 16.20 -2.95
N LYS A 88 -3.06 16.74 -2.63
CA LYS A 88 -2.15 17.30 -3.65
C LYS A 88 -1.74 16.26 -4.69
N LYS A 89 -1.32 15.07 -4.25
CA LYS A 89 -0.93 13.96 -5.13
C LYS A 89 -2.09 13.52 -6.04
N ILE A 90 -3.28 13.32 -5.47
CA ILE A 90 -4.48 12.94 -6.26
C ILE A 90 -4.84 14.04 -7.27
N ARG A 91 -4.81 15.32 -6.88
CA ARG A 91 -5.11 16.42 -7.80
C ARG A 91 -4.10 16.49 -8.95
N ALA A 92 -2.81 16.36 -8.67
CA ALA A 92 -1.78 16.37 -9.71
C ALA A 92 -2.06 15.31 -10.78
N LEU A 93 -2.36 14.08 -10.35
CA LEU A 93 -2.72 12.96 -11.23
C LEU A 93 -4.01 13.17 -12.04
N LEU A 94 -4.92 14.04 -11.59
CA LEU A 94 -6.15 14.39 -12.30
C LEU A 94 -5.96 15.57 -13.26
N HIS A 95 -5.08 16.52 -12.92
CA HIS A 95 -4.82 17.70 -13.73
C HIS A 95 -4.01 17.37 -14.99
N ASP A 96 -3.10 16.40 -14.91
CA ASP A 96 -2.35 15.93 -16.07
C ASP A 96 -3.27 15.50 -17.23
N GLU A 97 -4.49 15.05 -16.92
CA GLU A 97 -5.44 14.45 -17.86
C GLU A 97 -6.33 15.44 -18.62
N ASN A 98 -6.16 16.76 -18.41
CA ASN A 98 -7.10 17.79 -18.89
C ASN A 98 -8.57 17.47 -18.55
N TYR A 99 -8.80 16.72 -17.47
CA TYR A 99 -10.12 16.23 -17.10
C TYR A 99 -11.04 17.41 -16.73
N GLN A 100 -12.07 17.65 -17.55
CA GLN A 100 -13.09 18.65 -17.25
C GLN A 100 -14.08 18.09 -16.24
N THR A 101 -14.02 18.66 -15.04
CA THR A 101 -14.78 18.21 -13.88
C THR A 101 -16.27 18.45 -14.09
N ARG A 102 -17.11 17.58 -13.51
CA ARG A 102 -18.51 17.94 -13.26
C ARG A 102 -18.54 18.95 -12.10
N VAL A 103 -18.37 20.23 -12.40
CA VAL A 103 -18.55 21.31 -11.42
C VAL A 103 -20.03 21.38 -11.04
N ARG A 104 -20.33 21.58 -9.76
CA ARG A 104 -21.70 21.91 -9.35
C ARG A 104 -22.08 23.29 -9.92
N GLU A 105 -23.17 23.38 -10.68
CA GLU A 105 -23.79 24.68 -10.96
C GLU A 105 -24.19 25.34 -9.63
N SER A 106 -23.81 26.60 -9.44
CA SER A 106 -23.99 27.31 -8.17
C SER A 106 -25.43 27.16 -7.67
N THR A 107 -25.60 26.85 -6.39
CA THR A 107 -26.91 26.64 -5.75
C THR A 107 -27.83 27.86 -5.76
N GLY A 108 -27.41 29.00 -6.34
CA GLY A 108 -28.19 30.22 -6.41
C GLY A 108 -29.27 30.23 -7.50
N LYS A 109 -29.15 29.40 -8.57
CA LYS A 109 -30.10 29.36 -9.69
C LYS A 109 -30.03 28.03 -10.45
N VAL A 110 -30.67 26.96 -9.98
CA VAL A 110 -30.83 25.74 -10.80
C VAL A 110 -32.22 25.15 -10.60
N GLN A 111 -32.98 25.13 -11.69
CA GLN A 111 -34.13 24.23 -11.88
C GLN A 111 -33.62 22.80 -11.69
N ILE A 112 -34.22 22.08 -10.73
CA ILE A 112 -33.83 20.73 -10.33
C ILE A 112 -34.13 19.76 -11.49
N GLU A 113 -33.23 19.63 -12.45
CA GLU A 113 -32.96 18.30 -12.99
C GLU A 113 -32.25 17.54 -11.86
N LEU A 114 -32.85 16.46 -11.40
CA LEU A 114 -32.33 15.59 -10.34
C LEU A 114 -30.93 15.10 -10.75
N ALA A 115 -29.89 15.87 -10.41
CA ALA A 115 -28.51 15.44 -10.54
C ALA A 115 -28.39 14.15 -9.73
N THR A 116 -28.28 13.02 -10.42
CA THR A 116 -28.49 11.69 -9.82
C THR A 116 -27.53 11.39 -8.67
N HIS A 117 -26.42 12.14 -8.55
CA HIS A 117 -25.43 12.00 -7.47
C HIS A 117 -24.83 13.36 -7.09
N VAL A 118 -25.22 13.88 -5.92
CA VAL A 118 -24.74 15.17 -5.39
C VAL A 118 -23.28 15.09 -4.94
N GLN A 119 -22.83 13.94 -4.44
CA GLN A 119 -21.47 13.74 -3.92
C GLN A 119 -20.98 12.30 -4.22
N GLU A 120 -19.66 12.12 -4.29
CA GLU A 120 -19.05 10.81 -4.39
C GLU A 120 -19.19 9.99 -3.10
N ARG A 121 -19.12 8.65 -3.23
CA ARG A 121 -19.07 7.70 -2.09
C ARG A 121 -17.76 7.87 -1.32
N TYR A 122 -17.75 7.44 -0.06
CA TYR A 122 -16.66 7.77 0.87
C TYR A 122 -15.30 7.19 0.45
N SER A 123 -15.28 5.99 -0.14
CA SER A 123 -14.04 5.37 -0.64
C SER A 123 -13.34 6.18 -1.73
N LEU A 124 -14.04 7.09 -2.42
CA LEU A 124 -13.46 8.07 -3.34
C LEU A 124 -13.36 9.47 -2.70
N ARG A 125 -14.47 9.98 -2.15
CA ARG A 125 -14.56 11.34 -1.60
C ARG A 125 -13.63 11.58 -0.42
N CYS A 126 -13.53 10.59 0.47
CA CYS A 126 -12.77 10.69 1.70
C CYS A 126 -11.34 10.16 1.54
N ALA A 127 -10.89 9.88 0.30
CA ALA A 127 -9.58 9.29 0.07
C ALA A 127 -8.42 10.10 0.69
N PRO A 128 -8.38 11.46 0.64
CA PRO A 128 -7.37 12.22 1.36
C PRO A 128 -7.41 12.02 2.87
N GLN A 129 -8.60 11.93 3.46
CA GLN A 129 -8.79 11.74 4.89
C GLN A 129 -8.46 10.31 5.34
N ILE A 130 -8.56 9.32 4.45
CA ILE A 130 -8.17 7.93 4.70
C ILE A 130 -6.66 7.76 4.54
N LEU A 131 -6.08 8.30 3.45
CA LEU A 131 -4.64 8.21 3.18
C LEU A 131 -3.80 9.12 4.07
N GLY A 132 -4.36 10.21 4.59
CA GLY A 132 -3.62 11.13 5.45
C GLY A 132 -2.99 10.48 6.69
N PRO A 133 -3.77 9.80 7.54
CA PRO A 133 -3.22 9.04 8.67
C PRO A 133 -2.23 7.94 8.25
N VAL A 134 -2.41 7.35 7.07
CA VAL A 134 -1.48 6.32 6.54
C VAL A 134 -0.12 6.95 6.23
N ILE A 135 -0.11 8.11 5.58
CA ILE A 135 1.11 8.88 5.27
C ILE A 135 1.79 9.32 6.57
N GLU A 136 1.05 9.90 7.51
CA GLU A 136 1.62 10.35 8.78
C GLU A 136 2.17 9.17 9.62
N THR A 137 1.53 8.00 9.57
CA THR A 137 2.06 6.76 10.18
C THR A 137 3.37 6.33 9.53
N ALA A 138 3.47 6.38 8.21
CA ALA A 138 4.70 6.06 7.50
C ALA A 138 5.83 7.05 7.85
N ASN A 139 5.54 8.36 7.90
CA ASN A 139 6.51 9.39 8.26
C ASN A 139 7.01 9.23 9.71
N MET A 140 6.10 8.88 10.64
CA MET A 140 6.48 8.56 12.02
C MET A 140 7.42 7.36 12.08
N LEU A 141 7.13 6.29 11.31
CA LEU A 141 8.00 5.12 11.23
C LEU A 141 9.36 5.45 10.58
N GLU A 142 9.39 6.30 9.54
CA GLU A 142 10.63 6.80 8.92
C GLU A 142 11.55 7.43 9.96
N HIS A 143 10.99 8.33 10.77
CA HIS A 143 11.72 8.99 11.85
C HIS A 143 12.25 7.99 12.88
N TRP A 144 11.43 7.03 13.33
CA TRP A 144 11.88 6.01 14.28
C TRP A 144 12.95 5.08 13.70
N LEU A 145 12.86 4.72 12.43
CA LEU A 145 13.87 3.91 11.75
C LEU A 145 15.19 4.65 11.63
N GLU A 146 15.16 5.94 11.30
CA GLU A 146 16.37 6.77 11.24
C GLU A 146 17.07 6.83 12.60
N GLN A 147 16.31 7.00 13.69
CA GLN A 147 16.88 6.97 15.04
C GLN A 147 17.43 5.59 15.40
N GLU A 148 16.69 4.51 15.14
CA GLU A 148 17.08 3.15 15.52
C GLU A 148 18.36 2.69 14.81
N VAL A 149 18.46 2.93 13.50
CA VAL A 149 19.60 2.51 12.68
C VAL A 149 20.89 3.25 13.06
N ASN A 150 20.77 4.48 13.54
CA ASN A 150 21.88 5.31 14.01
C ASN A 150 22.13 5.20 15.53
N SER A 151 21.44 4.29 16.22
CA SER A 151 21.58 4.05 17.65
C SER A 151 22.45 2.83 17.96
N VAL A 152 22.93 2.74 19.21
CA VAL A 152 23.60 1.54 19.72
C VAL A 152 22.58 0.67 20.47
N SER A 153 21.91 -0.21 19.73
CA SER A 153 21.00 -1.23 20.28
C SER A 153 21.79 -2.46 20.75
N ASP A 154 22.56 -2.31 21.83
CA ASP A 154 23.34 -3.39 22.47
C ASP A 154 23.39 -3.20 23.99
N ASN A 155 23.84 -4.24 24.70
CA ASN A 155 24.14 -4.21 26.12
C ASN A 155 25.18 -5.28 26.50
N PRO A 156 26.14 -4.99 27.39
CA PRO A 156 26.45 -3.69 27.97
C PRO A 156 27.13 -2.74 26.96
N LEU A 157 27.11 -1.45 27.27
CA LEU A 157 27.77 -0.41 26.48
C LEU A 157 29.04 0.08 27.19
N ILE A 158 30.01 0.49 26.39
CA ILE A 158 31.26 1.11 26.87
C ILE A 158 31.36 2.46 26.17
N SER A 159 31.45 3.54 26.94
CA SER A 159 31.65 4.88 26.41
C SER A 159 33.11 5.09 25.94
N ALA A 160 33.37 6.17 25.21
CA ALA A 160 34.70 6.48 24.70
C ALA A 160 35.76 6.68 25.80
N ASP A 161 35.35 7.11 26.99
CA ASP A 161 36.19 7.26 28.19
C ASP A 161 36.25 5.98 29.06
N GLY A 162 35.65 4.88 28.60
CA GLY A 162 35.75 3.56 29.23
C GLY A 162 34.71 3.28 30.32
N GLN A 163 33.68 4.13 30.47
CA GLN A 163 32.59 3.87 31.40
C GLN A 163 31.70 2.73 30.90
N LEU A 164 31.56 1.70 31.72
CA LEU A 164 30.62 0.59 31.49
C LEU A 164 29.20 1.00 31.91
N ALA A 165 28.23 0.79 31.02
CA ALA A 165 26.81 1.01 31.29
C ALA A 165 26.00 -0.25 30.97
N THR A 166 25.06 -0.58 31.85
CA THR A 166 24.11 -1.69 31.67
C THR A 166 22.69 -1.17 31.57
N GLY A 167 21.95 -1.59 30.55
CA GLY A 167 20.60 -1.11 30.26
C GLY A 167 19.85 -2.04 29.31
N GLY A 168 18.77 -1.52 28.72
CA GLY A 168 17.83 -2.27 27.88
C GLY A 168 17.75 -1.81 26.44
N ASN A 169 18.81 -1.25 25.86
CA ASN A 169 18.80 -0.69 24.50
C ASN A 169 18.49 -1.72 23.40
N PHE A 170 18.57 -3.02 23.71
CA PHE A 170 18.14 -4.11 22.82
C PHE A 170 16.61 -4.30 22.77
N TYR A 171 15.84 -3.61 23.61
CA TYR A 171 14.38 -3.70 23.63
C TYR A 171 13.77 -2.98 22.41
N GLY A 172 13.35 -3.74 21.40
CA GLY A 172 12.80 -3.22 20.14
C GLY A 172 11.36 -2.69 20.22
N GLY A 173 11.03 -1.88 21.22
CA GLY A 173 9.69 -1.32 21.42
C GLY A 173 9.25 -0.40 20.30
N TYR A 174 10.13 0.49 19.83
CA TYR A 174 9.85 1.41 18.71
C TYR A 174 9.57 0.65 17.42
N MET A 175 10.40 -0.34 17.09
CA MET A 175 10.21 -1.18 15.90
C MET A 175 8.91 -1.98 15.96
N GLY A 176 8.58 -2.54 17.13
CA GLY A 176 7.32 -3.27 17.31
C GLY A 176 6.08 -2.41 17.14
N HIS A 177 6.01 -1.26 17.80
CA HIS A 177 4.89 -0.33 17.65
C HIS A 177 4.81 0.24 16.22
N GLY A 178 5.96 0.60 15.64
CA GLY A 178 6.01 1.15 14.28
C GLY A 178 5.48 0.17 13.24
N ALA A 179 5.89 -1.10 13.31
CA ALA A 179 5.37 -2.15 12.43
C ALA A 179 3.87 -2.40 12.66
N ASP A 180 3.39 -2.40 13.91
CA ASP A 180 1.97 -2.60 14.21
C ASP A 180 1.10 -1.44 13.72
N TYR A 181 1.54 -0.19 13.87
CA TYR A 181 0.82 0.97 13.33
C TYR A 181 0.78 0.93 11.81
N LEU A 182 1.90 0.55 11.16
CA LEU A 182 1.94 0.38 9.71
C LEU A 182 0.98 -0.71 9.24
N LYS A 183 0.87 -1.86 9.94
CA LYS A 183 -0.13 -2.89 9.62
C LYS A 183 -1.55 -2.34 9.64
N ILE A 184 -1.92 -1.59 10.68
CA ILE A 184 -3.25 -0.97 10.80
C ILE A 184 -3.49 0.01 9.66
N ALA A 185 -2.51 0.85 9.35
CA ALA A 185 -2.58 1.81 8.25
C ALA A 185 -2.78 1.11 6.89
N LEU A 186 -2.00 0.07 6.59
CA LEU A 186 -2.12 -0.69 5.34
C LEU A 186 -3.41 -1.50 5.25
N ALA A 187 -3.96 -1.97 6.37
CA ALA A 187 -5.29 -2.60 6.38
C ALA A 187 -6.41 -1.62 5.97
N ASN A 188 -6.28 -0.33 6.33
CA ASN A 188 -7.21 0.71 5.85
C ASN A 188 -7.05 0.98 4.34
N VAL A 189 -5.82 0.92 3.81
CA VAL A 189 -5.60 0.99 2.35
C VAL A 189 -6.26 -0.20 1.66
N ALA A 190 -6.11 -1.41 2.18
CA ALA A 190 -6.73 -2.62 1.64
C ALA A 190 -8.27 -2.55 1.61
N ASP A 191 -8.90 -2.08 2.69
CA ASP A 191 -10.36 -1.87 2.73
C ASP A 191 -10.78 -0.75 1.76
N MET A 192 -10.02 0.35 1.70
CA MET A 192 -10.31 1.45 0.77
C MET A 192 -10.32 0.95 -0.68
N ILE A 193 -9.30 0.23 -1.13
CA ILE A 193 -9.23 -0.24 -2.53
C ILE A 193 -10.29 -1.29 -2.86
N ASP A 194 -10.67 -2.14 -1.89
CA ASP A 194 -11.79 -3.08 -2.07
C ASP A 194 -13.12 -2.33 -2.26
N ARG A 195 -13.38 -1.32 -1.42
CA ARG A 195 -14.56 -0.44 -1.56
C ARG A 195 -14.53 0.39 -2.84
N GLN A 196 -13.36 0.81 -3.29
CA GLN A 196 -13.16 1.52 -4.55
C GLN A 196 -13.45 0.61 -5.76
N LEU A 197 -12.98 -0.64 -5.73
CA LEU A 197 -13.21 -1.60 -6.80
C LEU A 197 -14.70 -1.88 -7.00
N MET A 198 -15.47 -1.99 -5.91
CA MET A 198 -16.93 -2.17 -5.98
C MET A 198 -17.61 -1.07 -6.80
N LEU A 199 -17.13 0.18 -6.72
CA LEU A 199 -17.74 1.31 -7.43
C LEU A 199 -17.65 1.20 -8.95
N VAL A 200 -16.65 0.51 -9.49
CA VAL A 200 -16.51 0.30 -10.95
C VAL A 200 -17.10 -1.03 -11.41
N ILE A 201 -17.20 -2.01 -10.51
CA ILE A 201 -17.74 -3.34 -10.81
C ILE A 201 -19.27 -3.35 -10.87
N ASP A 202 -19.95 -2.66 -9.95
CA ASP A 202 -21.42 -2.65 -9.86
C ASP A 202 -22.03 -1.62 -10.82
N ASP A 203 -22.87 -2.09 -11.76
CA ASP A 203 -23.55 -1.26 -12.77
C ASP A 203 -24.48 -0.20 -12.18
N LYS A 204 -24.92 -0.38 -10.93
CA LYS A 204 -25.70 0.60 -10.18
C LYS A 204 -24.87 1.79 -9.70
N THR A 205 -23.55 1.66 -9.65
CA THR A 205 -22.65 2.68 -9.10
C THR A 205 -21.60 3.18 -10.09
N ASN A 206 -21.28 2.38 -11.12
CA ASN A 206 -20.18 2.63 -12.04
C ASN A 206 -20.50 3.60 -13.19
N ARG A 207 -21.71 4.20 -13.18
CA ARG A 207 -22.15 5.24 -14.13
C ARG A 207 -22.09 4.78 -15.59
N GLY A 208 -22.70 3.64 -15.88
CA GLY A 208 -22.88 3.14 -17.24
C GLY A 208 -21.68 2.37 -17.79
N LEU A 209 -20.73 1.98 -16.94
CA LEU A 209 -19.80 0.91 -17.30
C LEU A 209 -20.55 -0.43 -17.25
N PRO A 210 -20.16 -1.41 -18.07
CA PRO A 210 -20.66 -2.78 -17.96
C PRO A 210 -20.45 -3.38 -16.56
N ALA A 211 -21.43 -4.14 -16.06
CA ALA A 211 -21.27 -4.94 -14.84
C ALA A 211 -20.05 -5.85 -14.94
N ASN A 212 -19.27 -5.94 -13.86
CA ASN A 212 -18.00 -6.68 -13.80
C ASN A 212 -16.97 -6.27 -14.87
N LEU A 213 -17.10 -5.08 -15.47
CA LEU A 213 -16.21 -4.55 -16.51
C LEU A 213 -16.08 -5.49 -17.73
N ALA A 214 -17.14 -6.23 -18.03
CA ALA A 214 -17.19 -7.09 -19.20
C ALA A 214 -17.31 -6.27 -20.50
N ALA A 215 -16.54 -6.63 -21.52
CA ALA A 215 -16.54 -5.96 -22.83
C ALA A 215 -17.75 -6.38 -23.68
N TRP A 216 -18.98 -6.07 -23.27
CA TRP A 216 -20.21 -6.52 -23.94
C TRP A 216 -20.32 -6.11 -25.42
N ASN A 217 -19.60 -5.08 -25.84
CA ASN A 217 -19.50 -4.66 -27.24
C ASN A 217 -18.58 -5.55 -28.09
N LYS A 218 -17.79 -6.43 -27.48
CA LYS A 218 -16.91 -7.41 -28.13
C LYS A 218 -17.45 -8.84 -28.07
N ILE A 219 -18.42 -9.10 -27.19
CA ILE A 219 -19.01 -10.42 -26.97
C ILE A 219 -20.37 -10.53 -27.69
N PRO A 220 -20.58 -11.55 -28.54
CA PRO A 220 -21.88 -11.80 -29.19
C PRO A 220 -23.01 -11.92 -28.15
N GLU A 221 -24.19 -11.33 -28.45
CA GLU A 221 -25.30 -11.29 -27.49
C GLU A 221 -25.73 -12.70 -27.03
N ASN A 222 -25.72 -13.66 -27.95
CA ASN A 222 -26.03 -15.07 -27.71
C ASN A 222 -24.93 -15.82 -26.93
N GLU A 223 -23.81 -15.20 -26.58
CA GLU A 223 -22.71 -15.80 -25.81
C GLU A 223 -22.52 -15.12 -24.45
N ARG A 224 -23.10 -13.93 -24.22
CA ARG A 224 -22.89 -13.13 -23.00
C ARG A 224 -23.14 -13.89 -21.69
N PHE A 225 -24.05 -14.86 -21.68
CA PHE A 225 -24.36 -15.68 -20.50
C PHE A 225 -23.22 -16.61 -20.08
N LEU A 226 -22.23 -16.85 -20.96
CA LEU A 226 -21.03 -17.64 -20.70
C LEU A 226 -19.89 -16.82 -20.10
N HIS A 227 -20.04 -15.49 -20.04
CA HIS A 227 -19.00 -14.55 -19.66
C HIS A 227 -19.28 -13.86 -18.33
N HIS A 228 -18.22 -13.60 -17.58
CA HIS A 228 -18.25 -12.99 -16.25
C HIS A 228 -17.34 -11.77 -16.12
N GLY A 229 -16.56 -11.44 -17.15
CA GLY A 229 -15.65 -10.30 -17.14
C GLY A 229 -14.62 -10.43 -16.01
N LEU A 230 -14.44 -9.37 -15.22
CA LEU A 230 -13.45 -9.33 -14.13
C LEU A 230 -14.02 -9.71 -12.76
N LYS A 231 -15.17 -10.39 -12.72
CA LYS A 231 -15.82 -10.83 -11.46
C LYS A 231 -14.85 -11.59 -10.53
N GLY A 232 -14.03 -12.48 -11.10
CA GLY A 232 -13.06 -13.27 -10.32
C GLY A 232 -11.98 -12.43 -9.65
N LEU A 233 -11.53 -11.34 -10.29
CA LEU A 233 -10.54 -10.42 -9.71
C LEU A 233 -11.13 -9.68 -8.51
N HIS A 234 -12.39 -9.23 -8.62
CA HIS A 234 -13.09 -8.60 -7.50
C HIS A 234 -13.27 -9.53 -6.30
N GLN A 235 -13.64 -10.79 -6.54
CA GLN A 235 -13.74 -11.80 -5.46
C GLN A 235 -12.38 -12.04 -4.78
N ALA A 236 -11.29 -12.08 -5.56
CA ALA A 236 -9.94 -12.24 -5.03
C ALA A 236 -9.52 -11.04 -4.17
N VAL A 237 -9.77 -9.80 -4.63
CA VAL A 237 -9.51 -8.58 -3.85
C VAL A 237 -10.24 -8.63 -2.51
N SER A 238 -11.53 -8.98 -2.52
CA SER A 238 -12.33 -9.05 -1.29
C SER A 238 -11.81 -10.11 -0.31
N ALA A 239 -11.46 -11.29 -0.81
CA ALA A 239 -10.89 -12.35 0.03
C ALA A 239 -9.54 -11.93 0.63
N ILE A 240 -8.63 -11.39 -0.17
CA ILE A 240 -7.30 -10.94 0.27
C ILE A 240 -7.43 -9.81 1.29
N THR A 241 -8.30 -8.83 1.06
CA THR A 241 -8.55 -7.73 2.00
C THR A 241 -9.00 -8.24 3.36
N SER A 242 -9.89 -9.24 3.41
CA SER A 242 -10.30 -9.85 4.68
C SER A 242 -9.13 -10.50 5.44
N GLU A 243 -8.20 -11.15 4.73
CA GLU A 243 -7.01 -11.76 5.33
C GLU A 243 -6.04 -10.70 5.88
N ILE A 244 -5.81 -9.62 5.13
CA ILE A 244 -4.99 -8.49 5.57
C ILE A 244 -5.57 -7.89 6.85
N MET A 245 -6.87 -7.62 6.89
CA MET A 245 -7.53 -7.03 8.06
C MET A 245 -7.46 -7.95 9.29
N ALA A 246 -7.62 -9.27 9.10
CA ALA A 246 -7.49 -10.23 10.20
C ALA A 246 -6.07 -10.23 10.81
N LYS A 247 -5.04 -10.06 9.96
CA LYS A 247 -3.62 -9.98 10.37
C LYS A 247 -3.22 -8.64 10.98
N ALA A 248 -4.09 -7.62 10.96
CA ALA A 248 -3.77 -6.29 11.50
C ALA A 248 -3.75 -6.22 13.04
N THR A 249 -4.05 -7.31 13.75
CA THR A 249 -3.95 -7.35 15.22
C THR A 249 -2.50 -7.03 15.67
N PRO A 250 -2.28 -6.06 16.58
CA PRO A 250 -0.94 -5.68 17.02
C PRO A 250 -0.18 -6.82 17.72
N ASN A 251 1.08 -7.08 17.36
CA ASN A 251 1.91 -8.07 18.05
C ASN A 251 2.47 -7.53 19.37
N SER A 252 2.75 -6.22 19.46
CA SER A 252 3.44 -5.59 20.59
C SER A 252 2.71 -5.72 21.93
N ILE A 253 1.40 -6.00 21.90
CA ILE A 253 0.56 -6.19 23.09
C ILE A 253 0.57 -7.63 23.62
N PHE A 254 1.18 -8.59 22.91
CA PHE A 254 1.12 -10.01 23.26
C PHE A 254 2.31 -10.54 24.08
N SER A 255 3.14 -9.66 24.65
CA SER A 255 4.30 -10.04 25.47
C SER A 255 4.00 -11.20 26.42
N ARG A 256 4.91 -12.19 26.45
CA ARG A 256 4.89 -13.31 27.40
C ARG A 256 6.22 -13.38 28.11
N SER A 257 6.15 -13.63 29.41
CA SER A 257 7.34 -13.81 30.23
C SER A 257 8.07 -15.09 29.84
N SER A 258 9.39 -15.02 29.75
CA SER A 258 10.28 -16.12 29.40
C SER A 258 11.59 -16.01 30.17
N GLU A 259 12.50 -16.97 29.97
CA GLU A 259 13.84 -16.99 30.58
C GLU A 259 13.77 -16.82 32.11
N SER A 260 13.01 -17.69 32.79
CA SER A 260 12.81 -17.67 34.24
C SER A 260 12.41 -16.30 34.81
N HIS A 261 11.57 -15.55 34.08
CA HIS A 261 11.12 -14.18 34.38
C HIS A 261 12.18 -13.08 34.26
N ASN A 262 13.39 -13.35 33.78
CA ASN A 262 14.34 -12.30 33.44
C ASN A 262 13.90 -11.53 32.18
N GLN A 263 13.25 -12.21 31.23
CA GLN A 263 12.56 -11.57 30.11
C GLN A 263 11.04 -11.58 30.35
N ASP A 264 10.60 -10.88 31.38
CA ASP A 264 9.18 -10.75 31.75
C ASP A 264 8.36 -9.84 30.82
N LYS A 265 9.01 -8.86 30.20
CA LYS A 265 8.43 -7.96 29.20
C LYS A 265 9.28 -7.91 27.93
N VAL A 266 8.68 -8.29 26.81
CA VAL A 266 9.31 -8.30 25.48
C VAL A 266 8.48 -7.49 24.47
N SER A 267 9.14 -6.96 23.43
CA SER A 267 8.47 -6.08 22.45
C SER A 267 7.71 -6.83 21.35
N LEU A 268 8.10 -8.08 21.06
CA LEU A 268 7.65 -8.83 19.89
C LEU A 268 7.88 -8.09 18.55
N GLY A 269 8.88 -7.20 18.50
CA GLY A 269 9.12 -6.33 17.34
C GLY A 269 9.46 -7.07 16.05
N MET A 270 10.22 -8.18 16.15
CA MET A 270 10.48 -9.02 14.98
C MET A 270 9.20 -9.65 14.43
N SER A 271 8.33 -10.18 15.29
CA SER A 271 7.04 -10.76 14.86
C SER A 271 6.14 -9.72 14.20
N ALA A 272 6.12 -8.50 14.74
CA ALA A 272 5.42 -7.37 14.13
C ALA A 272 5.95 -7.05 12.72
N ALA A 273 7.27 -6.99 12.55
CA ALA A 273 7.90 -6.71 11.27
C ALA A 273 7.67 -7.83 10.23
N VAL A 274 7.74 -9.11 10.64
CA VAL A 274 7.45 -10.25 9.76
C VAL A 274 6.01 -10.23 9.28
N GLN A 275 5.05 -10.10 10.20
CA GLN A 275 3.64 -10.07 9.82
C GLN A 275 3.30 -8.83 8.98
N CYS A 276 3.97 -7.70 9.21
CA CYS A 276 3.86 -6.52 8.36
C CYS A 276 4.35 -6.81 6.92
N SER A 277 5.47 -7.50 6.76
CA SER A 277 5.98 -7.92 5.45
C SER A 277 4.99 -8.83 4.71
N GLU A 278 4.39 -9.80 5.41
CA GLU A 278 3.37 -10.67 4.84
C GLU A 278 2.13 -9.89 4.40
N MET A 279 1.67 -8.92 5.20
CA MET A 279 0.54 -8.06 4.83
C MET A 279 0.85 -7.18 3.62
N ILE A 280 2.07 -6.67 3.52
CA ILE A 280 2.54 -5.89 2.36
C ILE A 280 2.47 -6.75 1.10
N GLU A 281 2.97 -7.99 1.13
CA GLU A 281 2.89 -8.91 -0.01
C GLU A 281 1.44 -9.16 -0.46
N GLN A 282 0.54 -9.36 0.49
CA GLN A 282 -0.88 -9.53 0.19
C GLN A 282 -1.50 -8.24 -0.38
N LEU A 283 -1.11 -7.08 0.13
CA LEU A 283 -1.60 -5.81 -0.38
C LEU A 283 -1.08 -5.53 -1.80
N TYR A 284 0.13 -5.96 -2.16
CA TYR A 284 0.59 -5.94 -3.56
C TYR A 284 -0.28 -6.82 -4.47
N ASN A 285 -0.71 -8.00 -4.02
CA ASN A 285 -1.64 -8.83 -4.78
C ASN A 285 -2.96 -8.07 -5.01
N SER A 286 -3.56 -7.53 -3.94
CA SER A 286 -4.84 -6.81 -4.01
C SER A 286 -4.75 -5.53 -4.86
N MET A 287 -3.71 -4.73 -4.67
CA MET A 287 -3.45 -3.51 -5.45
C MET A 287 -3.24 -3.80 -6.94
N THR A 288 -2.53 -4.88 -7.28
CA THR A 288 -2.33 -5.28 -8.69
C THR A 288 -3.66 -5.61 -9.35
N LEU A 289 -4.50 -6.42 -8.69
CA LEU A 289 -5.84 -6.78 -9.19
C LEU A 289 -6.72 -5.53 -9.34
N HIS A 290 -6.67 -4.62 -8.36
CA HIS A 290 -7.42 -3.38 -8.38
C HIS A 290 -7.03 -2.48 -9.56
N LEU A 291 -5.73 -2.28 -9.80
CA LEU A 291 -5.22 -1.47 -10.91
C LEU A 291 -5.54 -2.08 -12.28
N ILE A 292 -5.53 -3.41 -12.43
CA ILE A 292 -5.98 -4.07 -13.67
C ILE A 292 -7.45 -3.75 -13.96
N CYS A 293 -8.31 -3.84 -12.94
CA CYS A 293 -9.73 -3.50 -13.07
C CYS A 293 -9.93 -2.02 -13.41
N LEU A 294 -9.18 -1.11 -12.77
CA LEU A 294 -9.26 0.31 -13.10
C LEU A 294 -8.77 0.61 -14.51
N ALA A 295 -7.68 -0.01 -14.97
CA ALA A 295 -7.23 0.13 -16.35
C ALA A 295 -8.32 -0.35 -17.33
N GLN A 296 -8.99 -1.49 -17.03
CA GLN A 296 -10.10 -1.98 -17.86
C GLN A 296 -11.27 -0.98 -17.88
N ALA A 297 -11.58 -0.36 -16.74
CA ALA A 297 -12.61 0.66 -16.65
C ALA A 297 -12.26 1.93 -17.46
N LEU A 298 -11.00 2.37 -17.45
CA LEU A 298 -10.51 3.47 -18.27
C LEU A 298 -10.68 3.16 -19.77
N ASP A 299 -10.34 1.95 -20.20
CA ASP A 299 -10.48 1.52 -21.60
C ASP A 299 -11.95 1.52 -22.05
N LEU A 300 -12.83 0.93 -21.24
CA LEU A 300 -14.26 0.87 -21.52
C LEU A 300 -14.89 2.26 -21.56
N ARG A 301 -14.34 3.21 -20.79
CA ARG A 301 -14.75 4.61 -20.80
C ARG A 301 -14.13 5.41 -21.96
N GLY A 302 -13.07 4.90 -22.57
CA GLY A 302 -12.28 5.63 -23.57
C GLY A 302 -11.48 6.79 -22.98
N VAL A 303 -11.09 6.70 -21.70
CA VAL A 303 -10.22 7.69 -21.06
C VAL A 303 -8.80 7.49 -21.59
N LYS A 304 -8.19 8.58 -22.07
CA LYS A 304 -6.79 8.61 -22.46
C LYS A 304 -6.00 9.21 -21.32
N LEU A 305 -5.01 8.47 -20.83
CA LEU A 305 -4.05 8.96 -19.86
C LEU A 305 -3.01 9.86 -20.55
N VAL A 306 -2.69 11.01 -19.96
CA VAL A 306 -1.83 12.07 -20.50
C VAL A 306 -0.66 12.38 -19.56
N GLY A 307 -0.78 12.08 -18.25
CA GLY A 307 0.31 12.28 -17.29
C GLY A 307 1.40 11.22 -17.38
N ASP A 308 2.67 11.60 -17.17
CA ASP A 308 3.82 10.69 -17.29
C ASP A 308 3.70 9.47 -16.36
N VAL A 309 3.31 9.69 -15.10
CA VAL A 309 3.17 8.62 -14.11
C VAL A 309 2.04 7.67 -14.48
N SER A 310 0.84 8.21 -14.69
CA SER A 310 -0.35 7.44 -15.05
C SER A 310 -0.13 6.68 -16.36
N SER A 311 0.44 7.32 -17.39
CA SER A 311 0.65 6.72 -18.69
C SER A 311 1.69 5.60 -18.66
N LYS A 312 2.80 5.77 -17.92
CA LYS A 312 3.81 4.70 -17.72
C LYS A 312 3.22 3.51 -16.98
N LEU A 313 2.52 3.74 -15.86
CA LEU A 313 1.92 2.66 -15.08
C LEU A 313 0.84 1.93 -15.88
N TYR A 314 -0.02 2.66 -16.59
CA TYR A 314 -1.04 2.06 -17.45
C TYR A 314 -0.41 1.23 -18.57
N SER A 315 0.66 1.73 -19.21
CA SER A 315 1.38 0.99 -20.26
C SER A 315 1.99 -0.29 -19.70
N GLN A 316 2.64 -0.24 -18.54
CA GLN A 316 3.19 -1.42 -17.85
C GLN A 316 2.09 -2.46 -17.56
N ILE A 317 0.92 -2.01 -17.08
CA ILE A 317 -0.23 -2.90 -16.86
C ILE A 317 -0.69 -3.51 -18.18
N ARG A 318 -0.79 -2.74 -19.26
CA ARG A 318 -1.29 -3.21 -20.56
C ARG A 318 -0.32 -4.14 -21.28
N GLU A 319 0.98 -3.95 -21.09
CA GLU A 319 2.03 -4.86 -21.57
C GLU A 319 1.93 -6.23 -20.89
N SER A 320 1.63 -6.26 -19.58
CA SER A 320 1.51 -7.51 -18.83
C SER A 320 0.12 -8.15 -18.97
N VAL A 321 -0.94 -7.35 -18.90
CA VAL A 321 -2.34 -7.73 -18.94
C VAL A 321 -3.05 -6.87 -20.00
N PRO A 322 -3.17 -7.37 -21.24
CA PRO A 322 -3.92 -6.71 -22.30
C PRO A 322 -5.40 -6.51 -21.92
N PHE A 323 -6.08 -5.63 -22.65
CA PHE A 323 -7.54 -5.47 -22.53
C PHE A 323 -8.25 -6.82 -22.58
N VAL A 324 -9.14 -7.05 -21.62
CA VAL A 324 -9.87 -8.33 -21.50
C VAL A 324 -11.18 -8.20 -22.26
N ASP A 325 -11.20 -8.71 -23.50
CA ASP A 325 -12.39 -8.72 -24.34
C ASP A 325 -13.27 -9.96 -24.13
N HIS A 326 -12.66 -11.09 -23.77
CA HIS A 326 -13.29 -12.34 -23.42
C HIS A 326 -12.68 -12.92 -22.14
N ASP A 327 -13.47 -13.74 -21.44
CA ASP A 327 -13.02 -14.43 -20.22
C ASP A 327 -11.81 -15.33 -20.56
N GLN A 328 -10.73 -15.15 -19.79
CA GLN A 328 -9.48 -15.90 -19.98
C GLN A 328 -8.77 -16.10 -18.63
N ALA A 329 -7.88 -17.08 -18.56
CA ALA A 329 -7.01 -17.23 -17.40
C ALA A 329 -5.98 -16.09 -17.36
N LEU A 330 -5.94 -15.35 -16.26
CA LEU A 330 -5.03 -14.20 -16.08
C LEU A 330 -3.91 -14.44 -15.04
N GLY A 331 -3.89 -15.61 -14.39
CA GLY A 331 -3.06 -15.88 -13.21
C GLY A 331 -1.57 -15.56 -13.40
N ASP A 332 -0.93 -16.10 -14.44
CA ASP A 332 0.51 -15.90 -14.68
C ASP A 332 0.84 -14.45 -15.06
N LYS A 333 -0.06 -13.79 -15.80
CA LYS A 333 0.08 -12.38 -16.20
C LYS A 333 -0.04 -11.46 -14.99
N ILE A 334 -1.03 -11.70 -14.12
CA ILE A 334 -1.21 -10.98 -12.85
C ILE A 334 0.01 -11.17 -11.96
N LYS A 335 0.51 -12.41 -11.82
CA LYS A 335 1.68 -12.71 -11.00
C LYS A 335 2.92 -11.95 -11.50
N THR A 336 3.14 -11.95 -12.82
CA THR A 336 4.27 -11.23 -13.43
C THR A 336 4.19 -9.73 -13.15
N LEU A 337 3.01 -9.12 -13.35
CA LEU A 337 2.80 -7.70 -13.05
C LEU A 337 2.99 -7.38 -11.56
N ARG A 338 2.46 -8.24 -10.68
CA ARG A 338 2.64 -8.10 -9.23
C ARG A 338 4.12 -8.14 -8.85
N ASP A 339 4.88 -9.07 -9.43
CA ASP A 339 6.31 -9.21 -9.14
C ASP A 339 7.11 -8.00 -9.63
N GLN A 340 6.71 -7.40 -10.76
CA GLN A 340 7.26 -6.12 -11.19
C GLN A 340 7.00 -5.03 -10.15
N PHE A 341 5.74 -4.81 -9.72
CA PHE A 341 5.42 -3.82 -8.68
C PHE A 341 6.16 -4.07 -7.36
N TYR A 342 6.34 -5.33 -6.98
CA TYR A 342 7.03 -5.69 -5.74
C TYR A 342 8.55 -5.51 -5.82
N SER A 343 9.13 -5.67 -7.02
CA SER A 343 10.58 -5.58 -7.26
C SER A 343 11.09 -4.19 -7.61
N THR A 344 10.20 -3.24 -7.94
CA THR A 344 10.56 -1.85 -8.20
C THR A 344 11.34 -1.27 -7.01
N SER A 345 12.60 -0.91 -7.25
CA SER A 345 13.37 -0.10 -6.29
C SER A 345 12.63 1.21 -6.09
N TYR A 346 12.28 1.53 -4.84
CA TYR A 346 11.51 2.75 -4.55
C TYR A 346 12.33 3.99 -4.88
N GLU A 347 12.10 4.57 -6.06
CA GLU A 347 12.57 5.90 -6.45
C GLU A 347 11.46 6.97 -6.31
N GLY A 348 10.31 6.59 -5.72
CA GLY A 348 9.07 7.37 -5.75
C GLY A 348 8.30 7.16 -7.06
N VAL A 349 6.99 6.96 -6.96
CA VAL A 349 6.13 6.90 -8.17
C VAL A 349 5.54 8.28 -8.49
N LEU A 350 5.56 9.21 -7.53
CA LEU A 350 4.89 10.52 -7.58
C LEU A 350 5.79 11.66 -7.12
#